data_AF-A0ABD2Q0P9-F1
#
_entry.id   AF-A0ABD2Q0P9-F1
#
_cell.length_a   1.000
_cell.length_b   1.000
_cell.length_c   1.000
_cell.angle_alpha   90.00
_cell.angle_beta   90.00
_cell.angle_gamma   90.00
#
_symmetry.space_group_name_H-M   'P 1'
#
loop_
_entity.id
_entity.type
_entity.pdbx_description
1 polymer ?
#
loop_
_entity_poly.entity_id
_entity_poly.type
_entity_poly.pdbx_seq_one_letter_code
_entity_poly.pdbx_strand_id
1 'polypeptide(L)'
;GLEWKMNSSDSYESEEDLLDFVQDRLSDNLLVLPKDVSSPKLTKAPTVVIKAVHVGRPQKVVAFLANLAALFLLITSSVSTAWMQTEAIRIGLFHECLKLEETWVKEEMTRRQMTNPDNACTMSECISIIRHICGSLNLISVLLAVLTLLVMGYGMNTVKVSRKNLAYNVTIAFNCVNISAMVSVLIMLPILFTLQLQDENFPLHPHGSNLRIGWSLIAAIVAVILLSFQTIIVLLDKSDNEIIYREQILREQLDYEPI
;
A
#
# COMPACT_ATOMS: atom_id res chain seq x y z
N GLY A 1 27.60 4.15 -51.38
CA GLY A 1 28.49 4.36 -50.24
C GLY A 1 27.75 5.18 -49.22
N LEU A 2 27.44 4.59 -48.06
CA LEU A 2 26.94 5.30 -46.90
C LEU A 2 27.88 4.95 -45.75
N GLU A 3 28.62 5.96 -45.31
CA GLU A 3 29.69 5.90 -44.33
C GLU A 3 29.05 6.00 -42.93
N TRP A 4 29.23 4.97 -42.11
CA TRP A 4 28.73 4.96 -40.73
C TRP A 4 29.82 5.51 -39.80
N LYS A 5 29.69 6.76 -39.39
CA LYS A 5 30.43 7.32 -38.26
C LYS A 5 29.75 6.87 -36.96
N MET A 6 30.34 5.89 -36.28
CA MET A 6 30.08 5.64 -34.87
C MET A 6 30.73 6.76 -34.06
N ASN A 7 29.92 7.63 -33.44
CA ASN A 7 30.40 8.53 -32.40
C ASN A 7 30.50 7.71 -31.10
N SER A 8 31.72 7.51 -30.60
CA SER A 8 32.00 6.74 -29.38
C SER A 8 31.91 7.62 -28.14
N SER A 9 30.72 8.12 -27.80
CA SER A 9 30.58 9.04 -26.66
C SER A 9 29.28 8.92 -25.86
N ASP A 10 28.62 7.76 -25.85
CA ASP A 10 27.55 7.47 -24.89
C ASP A 10 27.93 6.23 -24.08
N SER A 11 28.49 6.47 -22.90
CA SER A 11 28.65 5.46 -21.86
C SER A 11 27.29 5.20 -21.23
N TYR A 12 26.60 4.14 -21.66
CA TYR A 12 25.38 3.65 -21.03
C TYR A 12 25.75 2.96 -19.71
N GLU A 13 25.32 3.53 -18.58
CA GLU A 13 25.72 3.10 -17.24
C GLU A 13 24.77 2.06 -16.63
N SER A 14 23.76 1.58 -17.37
CA SER A 14 22.92 0.44 -16.96
C SER A 14 22.33 -0.34 -18.15
N GLU A 15 22.15 -1.66 -18.01
CA GLU A 15 21.41 -2.50 -18.98
C GLU A 15 19.96 -2.01 -19.19
N GLU A 16 19.40 -1.30 -18.22
CA GLU A 16 18.05 -0.73 -18.27
C GLU A 16 17.96 0.45 -19.26
N ASP A 17 19.01 1.29 -19.37
CA ASP A 17 19.06 2.38 -20.34
C ASP A 17 19.18 1.86 -21.79
N LEU A 18 19.83 0.71 -21.96
CA LEU A 18 20.00 0.06 -23.25
C LEU A 18 18.69 -0.60 -23.71
N LEU A 19 17.91 -1.16 -22.77
CA LEU A 19 16.56 -1.67 -23.02
C LEU A 19 15.58 -0.54 -23.36
N ASP A 20 15.62 0.59 -22.65
CA ASP A 20 14.80 1.76 -22.96
C ASP A 20 15.16 2.36 -24.34
N PHE A 21 16.45 2.42 -24.70
CA PHE A 21 16.89 2.85 -26.03
C PHE A 21 16.43 1.91 -27.15
N VAL A 22 16.51 0.59 -26.94
CA VAL A 22 16.04 -0.41 -27.91
C VAL A 22 14.51 -0.35 -28.07
N GLN A 23 13.77 -0.15 -26.98
CA GLN A 23 12.31 -0.02 -26.99
C GLN A 23 11.85 1.27 -27.71
N ASP A 24 12.55 2.39 -27.50
CA ASP A 24 12.30 3.67 -28.16
C ASP A 24 12.57 3.56 -29.67
N ARG A 25 13.70 2.95 -30.06
CA ARG A 25 14.06 2.67 -31.46
C ARG A 25 13.14 1.68 -32.15
N LEU A 26 12.59 0.68 -31.46
CA LEU A 26 11.60 -0.23 -32.05
C LEU A 26 10.25 0.47 -32.27
N SER A 27 9.89 1.40 -31.40
CA SER A 27 8.63 2.15 -31.49
C SER A 27 8.63 3.10 -32.70
N ASP A 28 9.77 3.74 -32.98
CA ASP A 28 9.92 4.65 -34.13
C ASP A 28 10.02 3.93 -35.49
N ASN A 29 10.53 2.70 -35.52
CA ASN A 29 10.67 1.91 -36.76
C ASN A 29 9.45 1.03 -37.08
N LEU A 30 8.41 1.02 -36.23
CA LEU A 30 7.18 0.25 -36.48
C LEU A 30 6.13 1.02 -37.30
N LEU A 31 6.42 2.26 -37.70
CA LEU A 31 5.55 3.03 -38.59
C LEU A 31 6.03 2.92 -40.05
N VAL A 32 5.33 2.05 -40.77
CA VAL A 32 5.12 2.09 -42.22
C VAL A 32 6.35 1.73 -43.07
N LEU A 33 6.51 0.44 -43.32
CA LEU A 33 7.16 -0.02 -44.55
C LEU A 33 6.39 0.58 -45.74
N PRO A 34 7.05 1.23 -46.72
CA PRO A 34 6.37 1.74 -47.89
C PRO A 34 5.74 0.60 -48.68
N LYS A 35 4.42 0.69 -48.84
CA LYS A 35 3.64 -0.10 -49.79
C LYS A 35 4.03 0.39 -51.18
N ASP A 36 4.84 -0.38 -51.91
CA ASP A 36 4.78 -0.57 -53.37
C ASP A 36 6.11 -1.06 -53.95
N VAL A 37 6.42 -2.35 -53.73
CA VAL A 37 7.26 -3.20 -54.59
C VAL A 37 6.77 -4.63 -54.28
N SER A 38 6.17 -5.45 -55.14
CA SER A 38 6.32 -5.72 -56.58
C SER A 38 5.22 -6.71 -57.00
N SER A 39 5.06 -6.98 -58.30
CA SER A 39 4.82 -8.36 -58.75
C SER A 39 6.00 -8.76 -59.61
N PRO A 40 6.67 -9.88 -59.28
CA PRO A 40 6.27 -11.15 -59.86
C PRO A 40 6.08 -12.24 -58.81
N LYS A 41 5.31 -13.27 -59.21
CA LYS A 41 4.90 -14.46 -58.46
C LYS A 41 6.04 -15.06 -57.63
N LEU A 42 6.09 -14.71 -56.36
CA LEU A 42 6.85 -15.42 -55.34
C LEU A 42 5.82 -16.03 -54.40
N THR A 43 5.90 -17.36 -54.19
CA THR A 43 5.14 -18.07 -53.16
C THR A 43 5.47 -17.41 -51.83
N LYS A 44 4.64 -16.46 -51.38
CA LYS A 44 4.87 -15.73 -50.14
C LYS A 44 4.76 -16.73 -49.00
N ALA A 45 5.84 -16.87 -48.23
CA ALA A 45 5.78 -17.56 -46.95
C ALA A 45 4.72 -16.89 -46.07
N PRO A 46 3.94 -17.66 -45.29
CA PRO A 46 2.92 -17.10 -44.43
C PRO A 46 3.54 -16.08 -43.48
N THR A 47 3.11 -14.82 -43.59
CA THR A 47 3.64 -13.73 -42.77
C THR A 47 3.01 -13.83 -41.39
N VAL A 48 3.80 -14.25 -40.40
CA VAL A 48 3.37 -14.27 -38.99
C VAL A 48 3.50 -12.84 -38.44
N VAL A 49 2.39 -12.27 -37.96
CA VAL A 49 2.39 -10.93 -37.35
C VAL A 49 2.29 -11.12 -35.84
N ILE A 50 3.35 -10.75 -35.14
CA ILE A 50 3.40 -10.81 -33.67
C ILE A 50 2.69 -9.56 -33.14
N LYS A 51 1.51 -9.73 -32.53
CA LYS A 51 0.83 -8.65 -31.81
C LYS A 51 0.94 -8.91 -30.32
N ALA A 52 1.57 -7.99 -29.59
CA ALA A 52 1.53 -8.00 -28.14
C ALA A 52 0.10 -7.68 -27.69
N VAL A 53 -0.56 -8.63 -27.00
CA VAL A 53 -1.90 -8.41 -26.42
C VAL A 53 -1.72 -8.18 -24.92
N HIS A 54 -1.94 -6.94 -24.48
CA HIS A 54 -1.99 -6.64 -23.05
C HIS A 54 -3.31 -7.17 -22.47
N VAL A 55 -3.25 -8.28 -21.73
CA VAL A 55 -4.37 -8.74 -20.90
C VAL A 55 -4.50 -7.78 -19.73
N GLY A 56 -5.65 -7.10 -19.59
CA GLY A 56 -5.93 -6.25 -18.42
C GLY A 56 -5.95 -7.09 -17.15
N ARG A 57 -4.90 -7.00 -16.32
CA ARG A 57 -4.80 -7.77 -15.08
C ARG A 57 -5.57 -7.06 -13.95
N PRO A 58 -6.69 -7.62 -13.43
CA PRO A 58 -7.50 -6.97 -12.38
C PRO A 58 -6.79 -6.87 -11.03
N GLN A 59 -5.63 -7.52 -10.88
CA GLN A 59 -4.85 -7.60 -9.64
C GLN A 59 -4.47 -6.22 -9.08
N LYS A 60 -4.13 -5.25 -9.94
CA LYS A 60 -3.74 -3.89 -9.53
C LYS A 60 -4.90 -3.12 -8.88
N VAL A 61 -6.12 -3.32 -9.38
CA VAL A 61 -7.33 -2.68 -8.83
C VAL A 61 -7.65 -3.24 -7.46
N VAL A 62 -7.51 -4.55 -7.28
CA VAL A 62 -7.70 -5.21 -5.97
C VAL A 62 -6.68 -4.72 -4.95
N ALA A 63 -5.41 -4.58 -5.34
CA ALA A 63 -4.36 -4.03 -4.49
C ALA A 63 -4.66 -2.58 -4.07
N PHE A 64 -5.15 -1.75 -4.99
CA PHE A 64 -5.53 -0.37 -4.69
C PHE A 64 -6.69 -0.30 -3.68
N LEU A 65 -7.75 -1.09 -3.91
CA LEU A 65 -8.90 -1.15 -3.01
C LEU A 65 -8.54 -1.70 -1.62
N ALA A 66 -7.65 -2.68 -1.55
CA ALA A 66 -7.16 -3.22 -0.28
C ALA A 66 -6.41 -2.14 0.54
N ASN A 67 -5.55 -1.34 -0.11
CA ASN A 67 -4.89 -0.21 0.57
C ASN A 67 -5.88 0.86 1.03
N LEU A 68 -6.89 1.16 0.21
CA LEU A 68 -7.92 2.13 0.55
C LEU A 68 -8.74 1.66 1.77
N ALA A 69 -9.14 0.39 1.81
CA ALA A 69 -9.83 -0.20 2.95
C ALA A 69 -8.94 -0.19 4.21
N ALA A 70 -7.66 -0.53 4.08
CA ALA A 70 -6.71 -0.46 5.19
C ALA A 70 -6.57 0.97 5.72
N LEU A 71 -6.51 1.98 4.86
CA LEU A 71 -6.45 3.39 5.24
C LEU A 71 -7.68 3.80 6.07
N PHE A 72 -8.89 3.43 5.64
CA PHE A 72 -10.10 3.70 6.42
C PHE A 72 -10.08 3.02 7.79
N LEU A 73 -9.61 1.78 7.86
CA LEU A 73 -9.45 1.07 9.14
C LEU A 73 -8.40 1.72 10.05
N LEU A 74 -7.28 2.20 9.50
CA LEU A 74 -6.28 2.93 10.27
C LEU A 74 -6.81 4.26 10.79
N ILE A 75 -7.56 5.02 9.99
CA ILE A 75 -8.13 6.30 10.43
C ILE A 75 -9.18 6.05 11.53
N THR A 76 -10.07 5.08 11.32
CA THR A 76 -11.12 4.75 12.30
C THR A 76 -10.53 4.21 13.61
N SER A 77 -9.48 3.37 13.54
CA SER A 77 -8.78 2.92 14.75
C SER A 77 -8.06 4.07 15.46
N SER A 78 -7.45 5.00 14.71
CA SER A 78 -6.73 6.16 15.27
C SER A 78 -7.64 7.09 16.08
N VAL A 79 -8.82 7.39 15.54
CA VAL A 79 -9.78 8.30 16.17
C VAL A 79 -10.52 7.63 17.33
N SER A 80 -10.68 6.31 17.28
CA SER A 80 -11.44 5.58 18.27
C SER A 80 -10.73 5.50 19.62
N THR A 81 -11.50 5.66 20.70
CA THR A 81 -11.04 5.56 22.09
C THR A 81 -11.14 4.15 22.66
N ALA A 82 -11.49 3.16 21.83
CA ALA A 82 -11.71 1.77 22.24
C ALA A 82 -10.57 0.84 21.78
N TRP A 83 -9.32 1.15 22.15
CA TRP A 83 -8.19 0.24 21.93
C TRP A 83 -8.13 -0.83 23.02
N MET A 84 -8.19 -0.38 24.27
CA MET A 84 -8.22 -1.22 25.46
C MET A 84 -9.34 -0.71 26.36
N GLN A 85 -10.11 -1.62 26.95
CA GLN A 85 -11.21 -1.25 27.81
C GLN A 85 -11.25 -2.11 29.08
N THR A 86 -11.53 -1.45 30.19
CA THR A 86 -11.98 -2.07 31.44
C THR A 86 -13.45 -1.68 31.67
N GLU A 87 -14.08 -2.22 32.71
CA GLU A 87 -15.48 -1.89 33.00
C GLU A 87 -15.67 -0.37 33.23
N ALA A 88 -14.72 0.25 33.94
CA ALA A 88 -14.75 1.66 34.31
C ALA A 88 -14.02 2.62 33.33
N ILE A 89 -13.12 2.13 32.46
CA ILE A 89 -12.21 2.99 31.68
C ILE A 89 -12.09 2.53 30.24
N ARG A 90 -12.10 3.48 29.31
CA ARG A 90 -11.76 3.26 27.90
C ARG A 90 -10.50 4.03 27.55
N ILE A 91 -9.52 3.33 27.02
CA ILE A 91 -8.22 3.90 26.69
C ILE A 91 -8.07 3.87 25.17
N GLY A 92 -7.96 5.07 24.60
CA GLY A 92 -7.56 5.30 23.23
C GLY A 92 -6.08 5.63 23.12
N LEU A 93 -5.64 5.78 21.86
CA LEU A 93 -4.25 6.11 21.56
C LEU A 93 -3.89 7.54 21.99
N PHE A 94 -4.84 8.47 21.85
CA PHE A 94 -4.65 9.89 22.19
C PHE A 94 -5.40 10.28 23.48
N HIS A 95 -6.66 9.83 23.60
CA HIS A 95 -7.55 10.19 24.70
C HIS A 95 -7.81 9.00 25.62
N GLU A 96 -8.03 9.30 26.90
CA GLU A 96 -8.55 8.36 27.88
C GLU A 96 -9.93 8.86 28.34
N CYS A 97 -10.89 7.95 28.46
CA CYS A 97 -12.26 8.26 28.86
C CYS A 97 -12.64 7.43 30.08
N LEU A 98 -13.08 8.11 31.13
CA LEU A 98 -13.54 7.51 32.38
C LEU A 98 -15.06 7.39 32.36
N LYS A 99 -15.62 6.24 32.80
CA LYS A 99 -17.06 6.09 33.04
C LYS A 99 -17.38 6.40 34.51
N LEU A 100 -18.36 7.25 34.75
CA LEU A 100 -18.72 7.76 36.10
C LEU A 100 -19.44 6.79 37.03
N GLU A 101 -19.57 5.54 36.64
CA GLU A 101 -20.44 4.59 37.36
C GLU A 101 -19.84 4.18 38.72
N GLU A 102 -18.53 4.35 38.92
CA GLU A 102 -17.86 3.97 40.17
C GLU A 102 -17.43 5.18 41.03
N THR A 103 -17.55 5.05 42.36
CA THR A 103 -17.35 6.15 43.33
C THR A 103 -15.91 6.67 43.37
N TRP A 104 -14.91 5.80 43.18
CA TRP A 104 -13.50 6.20 43.10
C TRP A 104 -13.19 7.05 41.85
N VAL A 105 -13.98 6.90 40.78
CA VAL A 105 -13.83 7.70 39.56
C VAL A 105 -14.14 9.17 39.86
N LYS A 106 -15.13 9.44 40.72
CA LYS A 106 -15.46 10.81 41.15
C LYS A 106 -14.34 11.45 41.98
N GLU A 107 -13.64 10.66 42.78
CA GLU A 107 -12.50 11.13 43.58
C GLU A 107 -11.30 11.48 42.69
N GLU A 108 -10.99 10.63 41.71
CA GLU A 108 -9.91 10.90 40.74
C GLU A 108 -10.24 12.07 39.80
N MET A 109 -11.51 12.24 39.38
CA MET A 109 -11.93 13.44 38.64
C MET A 109 -11.77 14.73 39.45
N THR A 110 -12.08 14.68 40.74
CA THR A 110 -11.92 15.81 41.66
C THR A 110 -10.43 16.14 41.83
N ARG A 111 -9.56 15.12 41.95
CA ARG A 111 -8.10 15.26 41.98
C ARG A 111 -7.56 15.91 40.70
N ARG A 112 -8.08 15.51 39.54
CA ARG A 112 -7.68 16.03 38.22
C ARG A 112 -8.41 17.32 37.81
N GLN A 113 -9.17 17.94 38.71
CA GLN A 113 -9.96 19.16 38.46
C GLN A 113 -10.84 19.08 37.18
N MET A 114 -11.41 17.91 36.89
CA MET A 114 -12.31 17.77 35.74
C MET A 114 -13.66 18.40 36.06
N THR A 115 -14.05 19.39 35.26
CA THR A 115 -15.24 20.24 35.50
C THR A 115 -16.53 19.69 34.89
N ASN A 116 -16.48 18.62 34.10
CA ASN A 116 -17.64 18.11 33.38
C ASN A 116 -17.91 16.60 33.66
N PRO A 117 -18.97 16.27 34.42
CA PRO A 117 -19.25 14.91 34.89
C PRO A 117 -19.99 14.03 33.87
N ASP A 118 -20.35 14.51 32.68
CA ASP A 118 -21.16 13.70 31.76
C ASP A 118 -20.32 12.87 30.78
N ASN A 119 -19.06 13.27 30.50
CA ASN A 119 -18.09 12.54 29.68
C ASN A 119 -16.66 13.02 30.02
N ALA A 120 -16.04 12.45 31.05
CA ALA A 120 -14.66 12.77 31.43
C ALA A 120 -13.66 12.09 30.49
N CYS A 121 -13.62 12.54 29.23
CA CYS A 121 -12.56 12.23 28.30
C CYS A 121 -11.50 13.32 28.38
N THR A 122 -10.31 12.96 28.83
CA THR A 122 -9.18 13.89 28.89
C THR A 122 -8.10 13.50 27.91
N MET A 123 -7.46 14.52 27.34
CA MET A 123 -6.16 14.35 26.72
C MET A 123 -5.25 13.80 27.82
N SER A 124 -4.61 12.68 27.53
CA SER A 124 -3.83 12.01 28.57
C SER A 124 -2.46 12.68 28.64
N GLU A 125 -2.41 13.68 29.51
CA GLU A 125 -1.29 14.62 29.70
C GLU A 125 -0.15 14.03 30.52
N CYS A 126 -0.29 12.84 31.10
CA CYS A 126 0.70 12.33 32.08
C CYS A 126 1.09 10.85 31.95
N ILE A 127 0.51 10.08 31.03
CA ILE A 127 0.64 8.61 31.09
C ILE A 127 1.48 8.09 29.91
N SER A 128 2.78 8.05 30.19
CA SER A 128 3.90 7.40 29.47
C SER A 128 4.33 7.99 28.12
N ILE A 129 5.62 8.37 28.04
CA ILE A 129 6.35 8.73 26.80
C ILE A 129 6.09 7.70 25.69
N ILE A 130 5.99 6.43 26.05
CA ILE A 130 5.74 5.31 25.13
C ILE A 130 4.39 5.46 24.42
N ARG A 131 3.35 5.95 25.11
CA ARG A 131 2.03 6.16 24.52
C ARG A 131 2.05 7.26 23.48
N HIS A 132 2.76 8.35 23.74
CA HIS A 132 2.98 9.42 22.75
C HIS A 132 3.77 8.92 21.53
N ILE A 133 4.79 8.08 21.74
CA ILE A 133 5.52 7.43 20.65
C ILE A 133 4.60 6.52 19.82
N CYS A 134 3.73 5.73 20.47
CA CYS A 134 2.77 4.89 19.76
C CYS A 134 1.77 5.73 18.95
N GLY A 135 1.27 6.82 19.54
CA GLY A 135 0.38 7.77 18.87
C GLY A 135 1.02 8.43 17.65
N SER A 136 2.29 8.85 17.76
CA SER A 136 3.01 9.46 16.65
C SER A 136 3.36 8.45 15.54
N LEU A 137 3.80 7.24 15.90
CA LEU A 137 4.04 6.16 14.92
C LEU A 137 2.78 5.80 14.14
N ASN A 138 1.64 5.71 14.81
CA ASN A 138 0.36 5.46 14.17
C ASN A 138 -0.06 6.62 13.24
N LEU A 139 0.19 7.88 13.63
CA LEU A 139 -0.05 9.02 12.75
C LEU A 139 0.84 8.99 11.50
N ILE A 140 2.13 8.68 11.68
CA ILE A 140 3.09 8.51 10.58
C ILE A 140 2.66 7.36 9.66
N SER A 141 2.15 6.26 10.22
CA SER A 141 1.60 5.14 9.45
C SER A 141 0.42 5.56 8.56
N VAL A 142 -0.52 6.36 9.09
CA VAL A 142 -1.63 6.89 8.29
C VAL A 142 -1.11 7.77 7.14
N LEU A 143 -0.13 8.64 7.39
CA LEU A 143 0.49 9.46 6.35
C LEU A 143 1.18 8.60 5.28
N LEU A 144 1.94 7.58 5.69
CA LEU A 144 2.58 6.64 4.77
C LEU A 144 1.56 5.86 3.95
N ALA A 145 0.42 5.45 4.54
CA ALA A 145 -0.66 4.78 3.81
C ALA A 145 -1.27 5.68 2.74
N VAL A 146 -1.48 6.97 3.04
CA VAL A 146 -1.94 7.97 2.06
C VAL A 146 -0.93 8.15 0.94
N LEU A 147 0.36 8.33 1.26
CA LEU A 147 1.43 8.45 0.27
C LEU A 147 1.51 7.21 -0.62
N THR A 148 1.40 6.02 -0.02
CA THR A 148 1.37 4.73 -0.74
C THR A 148 0.19 4.68 -1.71
N LEU A 149 -1.00 5.16 -1.30
CA LEU A 149 -2.18 5.22 -2.17
C LEU A 149 -1.97 6.17 -3.36
N LEU A 150 -1.37 7.34 -3.12
CA LEU A 150 -1.11 8.34 -4.16
C LEU A 150 -0.06 7.83 -5.16
N VAL A 151 1.04 7.26 -4.69
CA VAL A 151 2.11 6.70 -5.55
C VAL A 151 1.56 5.52 -6.35
N MET A 152 0.78 4.64 -5.73
CA MET A 152 0.11 3.52 -6.43
C MET A 152 -0.83 4.03 -7.52
N GLY A 153 -1.68 5.02 -7.20
CA GLY A 153 -2.59 5.63 -8.18
C GLY A 153 -1.84 6.30 -9.34
N TYR A 154 -0.75 7.00 -9.05
CA TYR A 154 0.14 7.55 -10.07
C TYR A 154 0.78 6.45 -10.94
N GLY A 155 1.23 5.35 -10.33
CA GLY A 155 1.78 4.19 -11.04
C GLY A 155 0.77 3.52 -11.97
N MET A 156 -0.52 3.51 -11.62
CA MET A 156 -1.60 3.00 -12.47
C MET A 156 -1.87 3.90 -13.70
N ASN A 157 -1.75 5.22 -13.55
CA ASN A 157 -1.99 6.18 -14.63
C ASN A 157 -0.78 6.40 -15.55
N THR A 158 0.40 5.91 -15.17
CA THR A 158 1.63 6.13 -15.91
C THR A 158 1.76 5.14 -17.08
N VAL A 159 1.95 5.66 -18.29
CA VAL A 159 2.16 4.86 -19.51
C VAL A 159 3.62 4.40 -19.66
N LYS A 160 4.58 5.20 -19.19
CA LYS A 160 6.01 4.88 -19.29
C LYS A 160 6.41 3.74 -18.34
N VAL A 161 6.98 2.67 -18.90
CA VAL A 161 7.31 1.43 -18.16
C VAL A 161 8.31 1.66 -17.04
N SER A 162 9.41 2.38 -17.30
CA SER A 162 10.44 2.71 -16.30
C SER A 162 9.85 3.44 -15.07
N ARG A 163 9.07 4.52 -15.29
CA ARG A 163 8.42 5.27 -14.21
C ARG A 163 7.38 4.46 -13.44
N LYS A 164 6.67 3.57 -14.12
CA LYS A 164 5.71 2.65 -13.51
C LYS A 164 6.41 1.65 -12.59
N ASN A 165 7.53 1.06 -13.02
CA ASN A 165 8.34 0.16 -12.19
C ASN A 165 8.89 0.88 -10.95
N LEU A 166 9.40 2.10 -11.12
CA LEU A 166 9.84 2.94 -10.01
C LEU A 166 8.71 3.20 -9.00
N ALA A 167 7.52 3.60 -9.46
CA ALA A 167 6.37 3.86 -8.59
C ALA A 167 5.97 2.62 -7.77
N TYR A 168 5.98 1.42 -8.37
CA TYR A 168 5.69 0.18 -7.64
C TYR A 168 6.79 -0.16 -6.62
N ASN A 169 8.06 0.03 -6.96
CA ASN A 169 9.16 -0.21 -6.02
C ASN A 169 9.07 0.73 -4.80
N VAL A 170 8.77 2.01 -5.03
CA VAL A 170 8.56 3.00 -3.96
C VAL A 170 7.35 2.61 -3.10
N THR A 171 6.26 2.15 -3.73
CA THR A 171 5.07 1.67 -3.03
C THR A 171 5.38 0.50 -2.10
N ILE A 172 6.12 -0.51 -2.58
CA ILE A 172 6.54 -1.65 -1.76
C ILE A 172 7.40 -1.18 -0.59
N ALA A 173 8.38 -0.31 -0.83
CA ALA A 173 9.26 0.21 0.20
C ALA A 173 8.48 0.95 1.31
N PHE A 174 7.58 1.87 0.93
CA PHE A 174 6.75 2.58 1.91
C PHE A 174 5.84 1.64 2.68
N ASN A 175 5.26 0.62 2.02
CA ASN A 175 4.36 -0.28 2.72
C ASN A 175 5.09 -1.22 3.69
N CYS A 176 6.31 -1.65 3.39
CA CYS A 176 7.15 -2.39 4.34
C CYS A 176 7.47 -1.57 5.60
N VAL A 177 7.86 -0.30 5.43
CA VAL A 177 8.08 0.63 6.55
C VAL A 177 6.79 0.83 7.34
N ASN A 178 5.66 0.95 6.66
CA ASN A 178 4.36 1.12 7.30
C ASN A 178 3.96 -0.10 8.15
N ILE A 179 4.07 -1.31 7.60
CA ILE A 179 3.76 -2.57 8.30
C ILE A 179 4.63 -2.71 9.54
N SER A 180 5.95 -2.52 9.42
CA SER A 180 6.87 -2.61 10.58
C SER A 180 6.54 -1.59 11.69
N ALA A 181 6.19 -0.35 11.32
CA ALA A 181 5.77 0.66 12.29
C ALA A 181 4.48 0.24 13.02
N MET A 182 3.48 -0.24 12.28
CA MET A 182 2.20 -0.67 12.88
C MET A 182 2.32 -1.92 13.74
N VAL A 183 3.13 -2.90 13.32
CA VAL A 183 3.44 -4.08 14.16
C VAL A 183 4.10 -3.66 15.47
N SER A 184 5.00 -2.67 15.43
CA SER A 184 5.64 -2.14 16.63
C SER A 184 4.61 -1.52 17.58
N VAL A 185 3.66 -0.73 17.07
CA VAL A 185 2.56 -0.15 17.88
C VAL A 185 1.67 -1.25 18.48
N LEU A 186 1.31 -2.26 17.70
CA LEU A 186 0.45 -3.37 18.14
C LEU A 186 1.08 -4.22 19.24
N ILE A 187 2.41 -4.30 19.30
CA ILE A 187 3.14 -5.03 20.35
C ILE A 187 3.39 -4.14 21.57
N MET A 188 3.82 -2.90 21.36
CA MET A 188 4.16 -1.98 22.46
C MET A 188 2.94 -1.61 23.30
N LEU A 189 1.78 -1.44 22.66
CA LEU A 189 0.58 -0.94 23.35
C LEU A 189 0.02 -1.94 24.39
N PRO A 190 -0.16 -3.24 24.10
CA PRO A 190 -0.53 -4.23 25.11
C PRO A 190 0.50 -4.36 26.23
N ILE A 191 1.80 -4.35 25.90
CA ILE A 191 2.87 -4.46 26.90
C ILE A 191 2.80 -3.29 27.88
N LEU A 192 2.71 -2.05 27.37
CA LEU A 192 2.56 -0.86 28.20
C LEU A 192 1.38 -0.99 29.15
N PHE A 193 0.25 -1.48 28.66
CA PHE A 193 -0.94 -1.64 29.47
C PHE A 193 -0.78 -2.72 30.56
N THR A 194 -0.13 -3.85 30.25
CA THR A 194 0.17 -4.87 31.27
C THR A 194 1.09 -4.35 32.37
N LEU A 195 2.06 -3.49 32.04
CA LEU A 195 2.94 -2.87 33.02
C LEU A 195 2.20 -1.85 33.90
N GLN A 196 1.29 -1.06 33.29
CA GLN A 196 0.44 -0.12 34.03
C GLN A 196 -0.52 -0.83 35.00
N LEU A 197 -1.00 -2.01 34.63
CA LEU A 197 -1.81 -2.87 35.50
C LEU A 197 -0.99 -3.63 36.56
N GLN A 198 0.34 -3.52 36.59
CA GLN A 198 1.15 -4.13 37.64
C GLN A 198 1.61 -3.10 38.68
N ASP A 199 1.54 -1.81 38.35
CA ASP A 199 1.96 -0.74 39.24
C ASP A 199 0.86 -0.43 40.26
N GLU A 200 1.11 -0.81 41.52
CA GLU A 200 0.20 -0.57 42.65
C GLU A 200 -0.07 0.93 42.90
N ASN A 201 0.80 1.82 42.41
CA ASN A 201 0.61 3.27 42.53
C ASN A 201 -0.29 3.84 41.43
N PHE A 202 -0.70 3.04 40.45
CA PHE A 202 -1.56 3.49 39.37
C PHE A 202 -3.01 3.61 39.89
N PRO A 203 -3.58 4.83 39.98
CA PRO A 203 -4.88 5.06 40.62
C PRO A 203 -6.08 4.47 39.86
N LEU A 204 -5.83 3.84 38.70
CA LEU A 204 -6.82 3.20 37.84
C LEU A 204 -6.90 1.68 38.07
N HIS A 205 -6.63 1.24 39.30
CA HIS A 205 -6.78 -0.15 39.71
C HIS A 205 -8.17 -0.40 40.35
N PRO A 206 -9.23 -0.73 39.58
CA PRO A 206 -10.30 -1.50 40.15
C PRO A 206 -9.75 -2.91 40.37
N HIS A 207 -9.55 -3.26 41.65
CA HIS A 207 -9.28 -4.63 42.08
C HIS A 207 -10.23 -5.60 41.34
N GLY A 208 -9.69 -6.38 40.39
CA GLY A 208 -10.44 -7.41 39.68
C GLY A 208 -11.17 -7.02 38.38
N SER A 209 -10.88 -5.86 37.78
CA SER A 209 -11.48 -5.54 36.47
C SER A 209 -10.91 -6.43 35.35
N ASN A 210 -11.80 -7.09 34.61
CA ASN A 210 -11.42 -7.91 33.45
C ASN A 210 -10.92 -6.99 32.33
N LEU A 211 -9.67 -7.17 31.91
CA LEU A 211 -9.15 -6.51 30.72
C LEU A 211 -9.85 -7.05 29.48
N ARG A 212 -10.50 -6.17 28.73
CA ARG A 212 -11.12 -6.49 27.46
C ARG A 212 -10.40 -5.78 26.32
N ILE A 213 -10.14 -6.53 25.25
CA ILE A 213 -9.61 -5.96 24.01
C ILE A 213 -10.70 -5.10 23.37
N GLY A 214 -10.34 -3.91 22.92
CA GLY A 214 -11.24 -3.02 22.21
C GLY A 214 -11.29 -3.29 20.70
N TRP A 215 -12.38 -2.89 20.06
CA TRP A 215 -12.58 -3.09 18.61
C TRP A 215 -11.53 -2.40 17.75
N SER A 216 -10.94 -1.29 18.21
CA SER A 216 -9.92 -0.56 17.45
C SER A 216 -8.65 -1.37 17.25
N LEU A 217 -8.27 -2.19 18.24
CA LEU A 217 -7.10 -3.05 18.13
C LEU A 217 -7.33 -4.12 17.06
N ILE A 218 -8.53 -4.70 17.01
CA ILE A 218 -8.92 -5.65 15.98
C ILE A 218 -8.90 -4.98 14.60
N ALA A 219 -9.46 -3.78 14.49
CA ALA A 219 -9.46 -3.01 13.24
C ALA A 219 -8.03 -2.71 12.76
N ALA A 220 -7.11 -2.35 13.66
CA ALA A 220 -5.71 -2.11 13.35
C ALA A 220 -4.99 -3.39 12.88
N ILE A 221 -5.25 -4.55 13.50
CA ILE A 221 -4.71 -5.85 13.04
C ILE A 221 -5.21 -6.16 11.62
N VAL A 222 -6.52 -6.01 11.38
CA VAL A 222 -7.10 -6.23 10.04
C VAL A 222 -6.48 -5.28 9.02
N ALA A 223 -6.25 -4.02 9.38
CA ALA A 223 -5.56 -3.08 8.50
C ALA A 223 -4.15 -3.57 8.13
N VAL A 224 -3.36 -4.05 9.09
CA VAL A 224 -2.01 -4.59 8.82
C VAL A 224 -2.06 -5.82 7.91
N ILE A 225 -3.05 -6.70 8.08
CA ILE A 225 -3.26 -7.85 7.19
C ILE A 225 -3.57 -7.39 5.77
N LEU A 226 -4.45 -6.39 5.60
CA LEU A 226 -4.78 -5.82 4.29
C LEU A 226 -3.58 -5.14 3.63
N LEU A 227 -2.75 -4.41 4.39
CA LEU A 227 -1.50 -3.83 3.88
C LEU A 227 -0.51 -4.91 3.43
N SER A 228 -0.42 -6.00 4.20
CA SER A 228 0.45 -7.14 3.87
C SER A 228 -0.03 -7.83 2.59
N PHE A 229 -1.34 -8.10 2.50
CA PHE A 229 -1.96 -8.69 1.32
C PHE A 229 -1.78 -7.81 0.08
N GLN A 230 -1.96 -6.50 0.21
CA GLN A 230 -1.68 -5.54 -0.85
C GLN A 230 -0.22 -5.62 -1.31
N THR A 231 0.74 -5.66 -0.37
CA THR A 231 2.17 -5.70 -0.70
C THR A 231 2.51 -6.97 -1.48
N ILE A 232 1.94 -8.11 -1.06
CA ILE A 232 2.11 -9.39 -1.75
C ILE A 232 1.56 -9.34 -3.17
N ILE A 233 0.36 -8.78 -3.39
CA ILE A 233 -0.19 -8.65 -4.75
C ILE A 233 0.73 -7.82 -5.65
N VAL A 234 1.26 -6.70 -5.14
CA VAL A 234 2.14 -5.82 -5.92
C VAL A 234 3.46 -6.52 -6.26
N LEU A 235 3.99 -7.33 -5.34
CA LEU A 235 5.17 -8.15 -5.58
C LEU A 235 4.92 -9.22 -6.66
N LEU A 236 3.77 -9.90 -6.59
CA LEU A 236 3.38 -10.92 -7.59
C LEU A 236 3.14 -10.29 -8.97
N ASP A 237 2.52 -9.11 -9.04
CA ASP A 237 2.34 -8.38 -10.29
C ASP A 237 3.68 -7.92 -10.88
N LYS A 238 4.69 -7.67 -10.03
CA LYS A 238 6.05 -7.36 -10.49
C LYS A 238 6.73 -8.58 -11.12
N SER A 239 6.61 -9.77 -10.50
CA SER A 239 7.21 -11.00 -11.03
C SER A 239 6.59 -11.45 -12.36
N ASP A 240 5.32 -11.13 -12.57
CA ASP A 240 4.53 -11.59 -13.72
C ASP A 240 4.64 -10.72 -14.98
N ASN A 241 5.53 -9.71 -15.02
CA ASN A 241 5.74 -8.86 -16.21
C ASN A 241 6.45 -9.57 -17.39
N GLU A 242 6.48 -10.91 -17.37
CA GLU A 242 6.75 -11.74 -18.54
C GLU A 242 5.79 -11.36 -19.68
N ILE A 243 6.35 -10.81 -20.76
CA ILE A 243 5.60 -10.44 -21.97
C ILE A 243 5.13 -11.75 -22.62
N ILE A 244 3.85 -12.06 -22.50
CA ILE A 244 3.25 -13.19 -23.23
C ILE A 244 3.12 -12.78 -24.70
N TYR A 245 4.08 -13.21 -25.52
CA TYR A 245 4.00 -13.07 -26.97
C TYR A 245 2.95 -14.04 -27.52
N ARG A 246 1.84 -13.51 -28.04
CA ARG A 246 0.83 -14.31 -28.75
C ARG A 246 1.02 -14.12 -30.26
N GLU A 247 1.45 -15.16 -30.95
CA GLU A 247 1.52 -15.15 -32.40
C GLU A 247 0.11 -15.28 -33.00
N GLN A 248 -0.24 -14.42 -33.97
CA GLN A 248 -1.41 -14.62 -34.83
C GLN A 248 -0.93 -14.87 -36.27
N ILE A 249 -1.23 -16.06 -36.79
CA ILE A 249 -0.91 -16.45 -38.16
C ILE A 249 -2.00 -15.89 -39.07
N LEU A 250 -1.67 -14.91 -39.91
CA LEU A 250 -2.57 -14.44 -40.96
C LEU A 250 -2.51 -15.46 -42.12
N ARG A 251 -3.53 -16.32 -42.26
CA ARG A 251 -3.70 -17.11 -43.49
C ARG A 251 -4.38 -16.23 -44.53
N GLU A 252 -3.64 -15.82 -45.54
CA GLU A 252 -4.20 -15.22 -46.75
C GLU A 252 -5.05 -16.30 -47.45
N GLN A 253 -6.39 -16.21 -47.31
CA GLN A 253 -7.29 -17.07 -48.07
C GLN A 253 -7.26 -16.58 -49.51
N LEU A 254 -6.53 -17.30 -50.36
CA LEU A 254 -6.67 -17.18 -51.81
C LEU A 254 -8.09 -17.65 -52.16
N ASP A 255 -9.00 -16.71 -52.39
CA ASP A 255 -10.26 -16.97 -53.07
C ASP A 255 -9.94 -17.56 -54.45
N TYR A 256 -10.25 -18.83 -54.61
CA TYR A 256 -10.16 -19.53 -55.88
C TYR A 256 -11.47 -19.29 -56.62
N GLU A 257 -11.52 -18.31 -57.52
CA GLU A 257 -12.60 -18.21 -58.51
C GLU A 257 -12.51 -19.42 -59.46
N PRO A 258 -13.53 -20.31 -59.49
CA PRO A 258 -13.63 -21.31 -60.55
C PRO A 258 -14.11 -20.64 -61.83
N ILE A 259 -13.39 -20.93 -62.91
CA ILE A 259 -13.61 -20.48 -64.30
C ILE A 259 -15.00 -20.88 -64.80
#